data_AF-A0A068Y863-F1
#
_entry.id   AF-A0A068Y863-F1
#
_cell.length_a   1.000
_cell.length_b   1.000
_cell.length_c   1.000
_cell.angle_alpha   90.00
_cell.angle_beta   90.00
_cell.angle_gamma   90.00
#
_symmetry.space_group_name_H-M   'P 1'
#
loop_
_entity.id
_entity.type
_entity.pdbx_description
1 polymer ?
#
loop_
_entity_poly.entity_id
_entity_poly.type
_entity_poly.pdbx_seq_one_letter_code
_entity_poly.pdbx_strand_id
1 'polypeptide(L)'
;MSEQHNESRCLVEWTTLYALLLLLSVAVTPAHSTKGYLTLGRRGIRFPCAWLERDGFFDPRNKFVSKTPFVQSRSKCQGKGHCVMNWLPSNSAHALTFKLIGTDDMRDYQFQAHFCEPVYEAQHLHCTKQDGEVAFTMRQIGTWLTLSSVFCRCTRPAEVTSISYARGINPTDIAFRGVFYEMTCASMRECRVDESCFIETPNSDGLLYGGKVMCLCPKKTFCPIYFIGKKRVPFIDSQQRITHYVLKCKQRSY
;
A
#
# COMPACT_ATOMS: atom_id res chain seq x y z
N MET A 1 -50.14 -50.32 62.66
CA MET A 1 -49.07 -51.30 62.95
C MET A 1 -48.14 -51.33 61.76
N SER A 2 -46.84 -51.10 62.00
CA SER A 2 -45.66 -51.07 61.10
C SER A 2 -45.66 -50.03 59.97
N GLU A 3 -44.77 -49.02 59.93
CA GLU A 3 -43.31 -49.03 59.64
C GLU A 3 -42.98 -49.75 58.31
N GLN A 4 -42.14 -49.28 57.36
CA GLN A 4 -41.08 -48.26 57.31
C GLN A 4 -40.68 -48.04 55.82
N HIS A 5 -40.12 -46.86 55.51
CA HIS A 5 -39.12 -46.51 54.46
C HIS A 5 -39.07 -47.19 53.07
N ASN A 6 -38.97 -46.38 52.00
CA ASN A 6 -37.66 -45.93 51.48
C ASN A 6 -37.79 -44.83 50.41
N GLU A 7 -36.91 -43.82 50.47
CA GLU A 7 -36.70 -42.81 49.43
C GLU A 7 -36.00 -43.42 48.21
N SER A 8 -36.27 -42.89 47.01
CA SER A 8 -35.24 -42.69 45.97
C SER A 8 -35.76 -41.76 44.88
N ARG A 9 -35.22 -40.54 44.89
CA ARG A 9 -35.28 -39.56 43.81
C ARG A 9 -34.49 -40.07 42.61
N CYS A 10 -35.08 -40.06 41.43
CA CYS A 10 -34.33 -40.00 40.16
C CYS A 10 -34.89 -38.84 39.33
N LEU A 11 -34.25 -37.67 39.53
CA LEU A 11 -34.30 -36.52 38.65
C LEU A 11 -33.65 -36.90 37.32
N VAL A 12 -34.46 -37.30 36.34
CA VAL A 12 -34.01 -37.48 34.96
C VAL A 12 -34.13 -36.13 34.25
N GLU A 13 -32.97 -35.49 34.15
CA GLU A 13 -32.48 -34.74 32.99
C GLU A 13 -33.26 -33.50 32.52
N TRP A 14 -33.11 -32.41 33.27
CA TRP A 14 -33.16 -31.04 32.70
C TRP A 14 -31.83 -30.62 32.03
N THR A 15 -30.82 -31.50 32.04
CA THR A 15 -29.48 -31.26 31.50
C THR A 15 -29.35 -31.58 30.00
N THR A 16 -30.24 -32.39 29.43
CA THR A 16 -30.18 -32.77 28.01
C THR A 16 -30.81 -31.75 27.08
N LEU A 17 -31.76 -30.92 27.54
CA LEU A 17 -32.33 -29.82 26.74
C LEU A 17 -31.42 -28.58 26.66
N TYR A 18 -30.62 -28.30 27.69
CA TYR A 18 -29.63 -27.22 27.63
C TYR A 18 -28.42 -27.57 26.75
N ALA A 19 -28.07 -28.86 26.64
CA ALA A 19 -26.99 -29.31 25.77
C ALA A 19 -27.31 -29.14 24.27
N LEU A 20 -28.57 -29.25 23.86
CA LEU A 20 -28.97 -29.07 22.44
C LEU A 20 -29.13 -27.60 22.01
N LEU A 21 -29.48 -26.70 22.94
CA LEU A 21 -29.54 -25.25 22.65
C LEU A 21 -28.15 -24.58 22.62
N LEU A 22 -27.14 -25.21 23.20
CA LEU A 22 -25.73 -24.79 23.12
C LEU A 22 -25.02 -25.23 21.83
N LEU A 23 -25.66 -26.04 20.98
CA LEU A 23 -25.09 -26.53 19.71
C LEU A 23 -25.54 -25.73 18.46
N LEU A 24 -26.41 -24.73 18.63
CA LEU A 24 -26.93 -23.90 17.51
C LEU A 24 -26.55 -22.42 17.59
N SER A 25 -25.73 -22.00 18.57
CA SER A 25 -25.00 -20.74 18.47
C SER A 25 -23.75 -20.95 17.62
N VAL A 26 -23.96 -21.11 16.30
CA VAL A 26 -22.91 -20.80 15.33
C VAL A 26 -22.66 -19.30 15.48
N ALA A 27 -21.77 -18.96 16.40
CA ALA A 27 -21.13 -17.66 16.43
C ALA A 27 -20.51 -17.50 15.04
N VAL A 28 -21.13 -16.65 14.22
CA VAL A 28 -20.43 -15.98 13.13
C VAL A 28 -19.26 -15.30 13.82
N THR A 29 -18.10 -15.94 13.76
CA THR A 29 -16.87 -15.33 14.22
C THR A 29 -16.55 -14.27 13.18
N PRO A 30 -16.59 -12.96 13.50
CA PRO A 30 -15.83 -12.02 12.73
C PRO A 30 -14.39 -12.19 13.20
N ALA A 31 -13.77 -13.33 12.89
CA ALA A 31 -12.32 -13.43 12.95
C ALA A 31 -11.77 -12.75 11.68
N HIS A 32 -12.11 -11.47 11.51
CA HIS A 32 -11.19 -10.53 10.91
C HIS A 32 -9.92 -10.65 11.74
N SER A 33 -8.88 -11.19 11.11
CA SER A 33 -7.53 -11.23 11.64
C SER A 33 -7.07 -9.80 11.94
N THR A 34 -7.44 -9.29 13.11
CA THR A 34 -6.91 -8.09 13.75
C THR A 34 -5.60 -8.42 14.46
N LYS A 35 -4.74 -9.25 13.82
CA LYS A 35 -3.33 -9.33 14.19
C LYS A 35 -2.66 -8.03 13.77
N GLY A 36 -2.79 -7.05 14.68
CA GLY A 36 -1.98 -5.84 14.83
C GLY A 36 -1.38 -5.28 13.55
N TYR A 37 -2.10 -4.38 12.89
CA TYR A 37 -1.47 -3.32 12.12
C TYR A 37 -0.61 -2.49 13.08
N LEU A 38 0.63 -2.94 13.33
CA LEU A 38 1.59 -2.26 14.21
C LEU A 38 2.16 -1.07 13.45
N THR A 39 1.38 0.01 13.42
CA THR A 39 1.87 1.30 12.93
C THR A 39 3.00 1.81 13.81
N LEU A 40 3.96 2.52 13.22
CA LEU A 40 5.01 3.23 13.97
C LEU A 40 4.31 4.09 15.05
N GLY A 41 4.76 4.01 16.31
CA GLY A 41 4.10 4.66 17.45
C GLY A 41 3.85 6.17 17.26
N ARG A 42 3.04 6.80 18.13
CA ARG A 42 2.46 8.18 18.09
C ARG A 42 3.35 9.39 17.66
N ARG A 43 4.63 9.21 17.32
CA ARG A 43 5.57 10.21 16.73
C ARG A 43 6.22 9.77 15.39
N GLY A 44 5.87 8.62 14.82
CA GLY A 44 6.80 7.74 14.10
C GLY A 44 7.05 7.99 12.61
N ILE A 45 7.24 9.22 12.15
CA ILE A 45 7.72 9.45 10.76
C ILE A 45 9.24 9.24 10.74
N ARG A 46 9.72 8.32 9.90
CA ARG A 46 11.16 8.09 9.72
C ARG A 46 11.64 8.72 8.42
N PHE A 47 12.67 9.55 8.53
CA PHE A 47 13.30 10.20 7.40
C PHE A 47 14.39 9.30 6.83
N PRO A 48 14.45 9.12 5.50
CA PRO A 48 15.56 8.41 4.90
C PRO A 48 16.86 9.20 5.07
N CYS A 49 17.96 8.48 5.26
CA CYS A 49 19.32 9.03 5.29
C CYS A 49 19.93 9.12 3.88
N ALA A 50 19.51 8.24 2.97
CA ALA A 50 19.88 8.29 1.56
C ALA A 50 18.73 7.81 0.68
N TRP A 51 18.76 8.27 -0.57
CA TRP A 51 17.81 7.94 -1.61
C TRP A 51 18.59 7.45 -2.83
N LEU A 52 18.29 6.24 -3.28
CA LEU A 52 18.95 5.61 -4.41
C LEU A 52 17.95 5.31 -5.51
N GLU A 53 18.39 5.47 -6.76
CA GLU A 53 17.60 5.25 -7.95
C GLU A 53 18.40 4.44 -8.97
N ARG A 54 17.80 3.42 -9.59
CA ARG A 54 18.44 2.62 -10.65
C ARG A 54 17.47 2.22 -11.74
N ASP A 55 18.02 1.79 -12.87
CA ASP A 55 17.29 1.22 -14.02
C ASP A 55 16.44 2.24 -14.82
N GLY A 56 16.68 3.54 -14.68
CA GLY A 56 15.86 4.58 -15.37
C GLY A 56 16.39 6.01 -15.36
N PHE A 57 17.71 6.21 -15.20
CA PHE A 57 18.33 7.44 -15.69
C PHE A 57 18.39 7.36 -17.21
N PHE A 58 17.36 7.89 -17.88
CA PHE A 58 17.44 8.14 -19.31
C PHE A 58 18.31 9.37 -19.53
N ASP A 59 19.53 9.18 -20.01
CA ASP A 59 20.29 10.26 -20.65
C ASP A 59 19.69 10.51 -22.05
N PRO A 60 19.00 11.66 -22.28
CA PRO A 60 18.40 11.95 -23.58
C PRO A 60 19.41 12.09 -24.72
N ARG A 61 20.70 12.26 -24.41
CA ARG A 61 21.78 12.36 -25.40
C ARG A 61 22.40 11.00 -25.71
N ASN A 62 22.49 10.11 -24.72
CA ASN A 62 23.23 8.84 -24.88
C ASN A 62 22.37 7.57 -24.92
N LYS A 63 21.05 7.66 -24.75
CA LYS A 63 20.14 6.49 -24.69
C LYS A 63 20.61 5.41 -23.70
N PHE A 64 21.46 5.77 -22.75
CA PHE A 64 22.13 4.83 -21.86
C PHE A 64 21.54 4.98 -20.46
N VAL A 65 21.05 3.87 -19.92
CA VAL A 65 20.71 3.78 -18.51
C VAL A 65 22.02 3.66 -17.74
N SER A 66 22.31 4.61 -16.84
CA SER A 66 23.47 4.50 -15.96
C SER A 66 23.49 3.12 -15.30
N LYS A 67 24.58 2.36 -15.47
CA LYS A 67 24.75 1.04 -14.84
C LYS A 67 24.89 1.17 -13.31
N THR A 68 25.31 2.33 -12.84
CA THR A 68 25.44 2.64 -11.42
C THR A 68 24.19 3.33 -10.91
N PRO A 69 23.64 2.93 -9.74
CA PRO A 69 22.57 3.67 -9.10
C PRO A 69 22.98 5.13 -8.86
N PHE A 70 22.06 6.06 -9.11
CA PHE A 70 22.20 7.40 -8.57
C PHE A 70 21.96 7.35 -7.07
N VAL A 71 22.73 8.16 -6.34
CA VAL A 71 22.71 8.21 -4.89
C VAL A 71 22.62 9.66 -4.46
N GLN A 72 21.62 9.96 -3.64
CA GLN A 72 21.46 11.25 -3.01
C GLN A 72 21.45 11.09 -1.49
N SER A 73 22.41 11.73 -0.80
CA SER A 73 22.35 11.87 0.65
C SER A 73 21.19 12.79 1.03
N ARG A 74 20.44 12.40 2.07
CA ARG A 74 19.23 13.10 2.52
C ARG A 74 19.40 13.63 3.93
N SER A 75 19.68 12.78 4.90
CA SER A 75 19.87 13.18 6.30
C SER A 75 21.09 12.49 6.92
N LYS A 76 21.67 13.15 7.94
CA LYS A 76 22.80 12.59 8.69
C LYS A 76 22.27 11.68 9.81
N CYS A 77 22.87 10.51 9.94
CA CYS A 77 22.60 9.64 11.09
C CYS A 77 23.16 10.25 12.37
N GLN A 78 22.42 10.10 13.46
CA GLN A 78 22.87 10.49 14.80
C GLN A 78 23.38 9.27 15.57
N GLY A 79 24.31 9.50 16.50
CA GLY A 79 24.87 8.44 17.35
C GLY A 79 25.64 7.39 16.55
N LYS A 80 25.32 6.10 16.76
CA LYS A 80 25.99 4.95 16.12
C LYS A 80 25.37 4.52 14.80
N GLY A 81 24.31 5.19 14.33
CA GLY A 81 23.66 4.85 13.06
C GLY A 81 24.57 5.12 11.87
N HIS A 82 24.61 4.22 10.89
CA HIS A 82 25.38 4.39 9.66
C HIS A 82 24.46 4.40 8.45
N CYS A 83 24.56 5.42 7.60
CA CYS A 83 23.84 5.45 6.34
C CYS A 83 24.66 4.76 5.25
N VAL A 84 24.25 3.56 4.83
CA VAL A 84 24.88 2.88 3.69
C VAL A 84 24.51 3.61 2.41
N MET A 85 25.48 3.83 1.51
CA MET A 85 25.29 4.58 0.26
C MET A 85 25.30 3.70 -1.00
N ASN A 86 25.44 2.38 -0.84
CA ASN A 86 25.42 1.41 -1.93
C ASN A 86 24.08 0.68 -1.96
N TRP A 87 23.66 0.21 -3.14
CA TRP A 87 22.42 -0.55 -3.28
C TRP A 87 22.46 -1.83 -2.43
N LEU A 88 21.43 -2.02 -1.60
CA LEU A 88 21.30 -3.15 -0.70
C LEU A 88 20.34 -4.23 -1.25
N PRO A 89 20.43 -5.48 -0.78
CA PRO A 89 19.43 -6.51 -1.05
C PRO A 89 18.02 -6.06 -0.63
N SER A 90 16.98 -6.49 -1.35
CA SER A 90 15.59 -6.07 -1.08
C SER A 90 15.05 -6.48 0.29
N ASN A 91 15.67 -7.45 0.96
CA ASN A 91 15.34 -7.89 2.32
C ASN A 91 16.19 -7.21 3.40
N SER A 92 16.97 -6.18 3.06
CA SER A 92 17.78 -5.43 4.02
C SER A 92 16.92 -4.82 5.11
N ALA A 93 17.38 -4.91 6.36
CA ALA A 93 16.72 -4.28 7.49
C ALA A 93 16.80 -2.75 7.45
N HIS A 94 17.77 -2.18 6.71
CA HIS A 94 18.04 -0.73 6.68
C HIS A 94 17.55 -0.04 5.41
N ALA A 95 16.83 -0.76 4.54
CA ALA A 95 16.39 -0.19 3.27
C ALA A 95 15.00 -0.69 2.89
N LEU A 96 14.22 0.19 2.27
CA LEU A 96 12.98 -0.16 1.59
C LEU A 96 13.20 -0.03 0.08
N THR A 97 12.98 -1.13 -0.64
CA THR A 97 13.04 -1.13 -2.11
C THR A 97 11.62 -1.09 -2.66
N PHE A 98 11.34 -0.15 -3.55
CA PHE A 98 10.00 0.02 -4.11
C PHE A 98 10.02 0.64 -5.51
N LYS A 99 8.87 0.62 -6.16
CA LYS A 99 8.59 1.29 -7.43
C LYS A 99 7.47 2.30 -7.21
N LEU A 100 7.68 3.52 -7.66
CA LEU A 100 6.65 4.55 -7.72
C LEU A 100 5.93 4.53 -9.07
N ILE A 101 4.79 5.18 -9.14
CA ILE A 101 4.01 5.27 -10.38
C ILE A 101 4.25 6.62 -11.02
N GLY A 102 4.89 6.63 -12.18
CA GLY A 102 4.78 7.73 -13.13
C GLY A 102 6.01 8.61 -13.25
N THR A 103 6.73 8.42 -14.34
CA THR A 103 7.10 9.36 -15.40
C THR A 103 7.53 8.44 -16.57
N ASP A 104 7.78 8.99 -17.75
CA ASP A 104 7.89 8.25 -19.02
C ASP A 104 8.86 7.05 -19.01
N ASP A 105 9.81 7.01 -18.06
CA ASP A 105 10.85 5.98 -17.93
C ASP A 105 10.71 5.09 -16.66
N MET A 106 9.61 5.20 -15.91
CA MET A 106 9.51 4.63 -14.56
C MET A 106 9.09 3.16 -14.46
N ARG A 107 8.78 2.46 -15.58
CA ARG A 107 8.35 1.06 -15.52
C ARG A 107 9.40 0.15 -14.87
N ASP A 108 10.64 0.31 -15.30
CA ASP A 108 11.76 -0.51 -14.80
C ASP A 108 12.48 0.15 -13.61
N TYR A 109 12.08 1.40 -13.29
CA TYR A 109 12.73 2.22 -12.28
C TYR A 109 12.48 1.72 -10.87
N GLN A 110 13.56 1.56 -10.13
CA GLN A 110 13.54 1.12 -8.74
C GLN A 110 14.16 2.18 -7.86
N PHE A 111 13.51 2.39 -6.73
CA PHE A 111 13.95 3.28 -5.68
C PHE A 111 14.36 2.46 -4.47
N GLN A 112 15.36 2.95 -3.75
CA GLN A 112 15.72 2.43 -2.46
C GLN A 112 15.88 3.58 -1.45
N ALA A 113 15.00 3.60 -0.45
CA ALA A 113 15.09 4.53 0.67
C ALA A 113 15.86 3.88 1.81
N HIS A 114 16.94 4.52 2.25
CA HIS A 114 17.84 4.00 3.28
C HIS A 114 17.59 4.68 4.62
N PHE A 115 17.75 3.95 5.71
CA PHE A 115 17.49 4.43 7.06
C PHE A 115 18.65 4.12 8.00
N CYS A 116 18.93 5.05 8.91
CA CYS A 116 20.01 4.92 9.90
C CYS A 116 19.79 3.75 10.86
N GLU A 117 18.52 3.42 11.12
CA GLU A 117 18.09 2.35 12.01
C GLU A 117 17.23 1.34 11.24
N PRO A 118 17.12 0.09 11.71
CA PRO A 118 16.30 -0.92 11.06
C PRO A 118 14.84 -0.48 10.90
N VAL A 119 14.32 -0.56 9.67
CA VAL A 119 12.91 -0.24 9.35
C VAL A 119 11.95 -1.31 9.87
N TYR A 120 12.42 -2.55 9.97
CA TYR A 120 11.64 -3.68 10.42
C TYR A 120 12.01 -4.06 11.85
N GLU A 121 11.04 -4.00 12.74
CA GLU A 121 11.08 -4.65 14.05
C GLU A 121 11.04 -6.20 13.92
N ALA A 122 11.48 -6.90 14.96
CA ALA A 122 11.57 -8.36 15.00
C ALA A 122 10.24 -9.07 14.68
N GLN A 123 9.13 -8.46 15.09
CA GLN A 123 7.76 -8.95 14.93
C GLN A 123 7.15 -8.77 13.52
N HIS A 124 7.76 -7.96 12.66
CA HIS A 124 7.27 -7.82 11.29
C HIS A 124 7.53 -9.10 10.50
N LEU A 125 6.47 -9.82 10.16
CA LEU A 125 6.54 -11.01 9.31
C LEU A 125 6.65 -10.63 7.82
N HIS A 126 6.93 -11.61 6.98
CA HIS A 126 6.81 -11.42 5.54
C HIS A 126 5.35 -11.30 5.13
N CYS A 127 5.07 -10.41 4.17
CA CYS A 127 3.73 -10.24 3.62
C CYS A 127 3.26 -11.52 2.93
N THR A 128 1.97 -11.82 3.07
CA THR A 128 1.31 -12.97 2.44
C THR A 128 1.12 -12.79 0.93
N LYS A 129 1.26 -11.55 0.43
CA LYS A 129 1.05 -11.12 -0.96
C LYS A 129 -0.40 -11.28 -1.42
N GLN A 130 -1.35 -11.25 -0.49
CA GLN A 130 -2.76 -11.16 -0.82
C GLN A 130 -3.08 -9.77 -1.41
N ASP A 131 -4.03 -9.73 -2.34
CA ASP A 131 -4.47 -8.48 -2.94
C ASP A 131 -5.02 -7.54 -1.86
N GLY A 132 -4.53 -6.29 -1.86
CA GLY A 132 -4.90 -5.29 -0.86
C GLY A 132 -4.09 -5.35 0.45
N GLU A 133 -3.18 -6.30 0.62
CA GLU A 133 -2.25 -6.30 1.75
C GLU A 133 -1.24 -5.17 1.60
N VAL A 134 -1.33 -4.17 2.49
CA VAL A 134 -0.38 -3.05 2.56
C VAL A 134 0.84 -3.48 3.36
N ALA A 135 2.01 -3.39 2.75
CA ALA A 135 3.29 -3.70 3.38
C ALA A 135 3.82 -2.54 4.22
N PHE A 136 3.74 -1.32 3.69
CA PHE A 136 4.13 -0.09 4.37
C PHE A 136 3.50 1.12 3.68
N THR A 137 3.42 2.23 4.40
CA THR A 137 2.95 3.50 3.86
C THR A 137 4.06 4.53 3.89
N MET A 138 4.28 5.19 2.75
CA MET A 138 5.15 6.35 2.68
C MET A 138 4.34 7.64 2.64
N ARG A 139 4.90 8.71 3.20
CA ARG A 139 4.29 10.02 3.27
C ARG A 139 5.19 11.06 2.62
N GLN A 140 4.65 11.81 1.69
CA GLN A 140 5.30 12.96 1.09
C GLN A 140 5.16 14.20 1.98
N ILE A 141 6.30 14.81 2.31
CA ILE A 141 6.40 16.03 3.12
C ILE A 141 7.36 16.99 2.39
N GLY A 142 6.81 18.00 1.73
CA GLY A 142 7.60 18.83 0.81
C GLY A 142 8.24 17.98 -0.28
N THR A 143 9.57 18.02 -0.37
CA THR A 143 10.39 17.23 -1.31
C THR A 143 10.85 15.88 -0.76
N TRP A 144 10.31 15.46 0.39
CA TRP A 144 10.70 14.24 1.08
C TRP A 144 9.66 13.16 0.93
N LEU A 145 10.08 11.94 0.65
CA LEU A 145 9.27 10.74 0.81
C LEU A 145 9.74 10.00 2.07
N THR A 146 8.93 10.08 3.11
CA THR A 146 9.23 9.57 4.46
C THR A 146 8.47 8.29 4.75
N LEU A 147 8.99 7.45 5.64
CA LEU A 147 8.31 6.24 6.06
C LEU A 147 7.32 6.58 7.18
N SER A 148 6.04 6.27 6.96
CA SER A 148 4.95 6.58 7.90
C SER A 148 4.51 5.38 8.73
N SER A 149 4.50 4.19 8.14
CA SER A 149 4.10 2.94 8.81
C SER A 149 4.71 1.75 8.10
N VAL A 150 4.92 0.65 8.82
CA VAL A 150 5.37 -0.65 8.31
C VAL A 150 4.45 -1.71 8.90
N PHE A 151 4.05 -2.69 8.12
CA PHE A 151 3.13 -3.75 8.55
C PHE A 151 3.74 -5.13 8.31
N CYS A 152 4.43 -5.32 7.18
CA CYS A 152 5.10 -6.57 6.86
C CYS A 152 6.28 -6.33 5.90
N ARG A 153 7.09 -7.37 5.67
CA ARG A 153 8.33 -7.32 4.89
C ARG A 153 8.11 -7.82 3.46
N CYS A 154 8.59 -7.07 2.47
CA CYS A 154 8.67 -7.55 1.10
C CYS A 154 10.01 -8.26 0.83
N THR A 155 9.97 -9.32 0.02
CA THR A 155 11.17 -9.98 -0.52
C THR A 155 11.53 -9.51 -1.94
N ARG A 156 10.65 -8.72 -2.56
CA ARG A 156 10.81 -8.08 -3.87
C ARG A 156 10.50 -6.59 -3.72
N PRO A 157 10.86 -5.74 -4.70
CA PRO A 157 10.45 -4.33 -4.67
C PRO A 157 8.93 -4.21 -4.46
N ALA A 158 8.54 -3.39 -3.49
CA ALA A 158 7.13 -3.08 -3.26
C ALA A 158 6.60 -2.16 -4.35
N GLU A 159 5.32 -2.22 -4.65
CA GLU A 159 4.67 -1.40 -5.68
C GLU A 159 3.54 -0.59 -5.06
N VAL A 160 3.31 0.62 -5.56
CA VAL A 160 2.23 1.50 -5.06
C VAL A 160 0.88 0.87 -5.42
N THR A 161 0.01 0.62 -4.44
CA THR A 161 -1.36 0.16 -4.67
C THR A 161 -2.39 1.28 -4.57
N SER A 162 -2.13 2.29 -3.75
CA SER A 162 -3.04 3.43 -3.58
C SER A 162 -2.27 4.70 -3.26
N ILE A 163 -2.87 5.84 -3.62
CA ILE A 163 -2.35 7.16 -3.29
C ILE A 163 -3.47 8.00 -2.72
N SER A 164 -3.26 8.58 -1.54
CA SER A 164 -4.25 9.41 -0.83
C SER A 164 -3.80 10.86 -0.69
N TYR A 165 -4.77 11.77 -0.69
CA TYR A 165 -4.61 13.21 -0.55
C TYR A 165 -4.84 13.63 0.91
N ALA A 166 -4.19 14.71 1.33
CA ALA A 166 -4.41 15.25 2.68
C ALA A 166 -5.78 15.93 2.83
N ARG A 167 -6.39 16.39 1.73
CA ARG A 167 -7.67 17.09 1.67
C ARG A 167 -8.39 16.70 0.38
N GLY A 168 -9.72 16.80 0.39
CA GLY A 168 -10.54 16.60 -0.81
C GLY A 168 -10.17 17.59 -1.91
N ILE A 169 -10.07 17.12 -3.14
CA ILE A 169 -9.78 17.94 -4.32
C ILE A 169 -10.91 17.88 -5.33
N ASN A 170 -11.04 18.92 -6.15
CA ASN A 170 -11.98 18.91 -7.26
C ASN A 170 -11.45 18.00 -8.39
N PRO A 171 -12.31 17.25 -9.10
CA PRO A 171 -11.90 16.47 -10.26
C PRO A 171 -11.26 17.32 -11.38
N THR A 172 -11.58 18.61 -11.44
CA THR A 172 -11.02 19.57 -12.40
C THR A 172 -9.64 20.10 -12.02
N ASP A 173 -9.14 19.81 -10.81
CA ASP A 173 -7.82 20.26 -10.36
C ASP A 173 -6.73 19.72 -11.28
N ILE A 174 -5.88 20.63 -11.77
CA ILE A 174 -4.83 20.29 -12.75
C ILE A 174 -3.57 19.69 -12.11
N ALA A 175 -3.41 19.85 -10.80
CA ALA A 175 -2.24 19.43 -10.06
C ALA A 175 -2.51 18.14 -9.29
N PHE A 176 -1.54 17.23 -9.32
CA PHE A 176 -1.55 16.06 -8.47
C PHE A 176 -1.19 16.43 -7.03
N ARG A 177 -1.95 15.94 -6.05
CA ARG A 177 -1.78 16.26 -4.62
C ARG A 177 -1.57 15.02 -3.74
N GLY A 178 -0.98 13.97 -4.30
CA GLY A 178 -0.62 12.74 -3.58
C GLY A 178 0.22 13.03 -2.34
N VAL A 179 -0.18 12.48 -1.20
CA VAL A 179 0.53 12.63 0.08
C VAL A 179 0.91 11.29 0.67
N PHE A 180 -0.02 10.33 0.71
CA PHE A 180 0.24 9.01 1.27
C PHE A 180 0.28 7.99 0.16
N TYR A 181 1.31 7.16 0.14
CA TYR A 181 1.55 6.12 -0.86
C TYR A 181 1.53 4.78 -0.13
N GLU A 182 0.48 4.00 -0.34
CA GLU A 182 0.39 2.64 0.19
C GLU A 182 1.14 1.69 -0.74
N MET A 183 2.09 0.94 -0.18
CA MET A 183 2.92 0.00 -0.91
C MET A 183 2.51 -1.41 -0.59
N THR A 184 2.48 -2.27 -1.61
CA THR A 184 2.19 -3.71 -1.48
C THR A 184 3.35 -4.56 -2.01
N CYS A 185 3.49 -5.79 -1.51
CA CYS A 185 4.42 -6.77 -2.08
C CYS A 185 3.79 -7.63 -3.18
N ALA A 186 2.48 -7.49 -3.41
CA ALA A 186 1.81 -8.10 -4.55
C ALA A 186 2.33 -7.45 -5.83
N SER A 187 2.66 -8.28 -6.83
CA SER A 187 3.12 -7.76 -8.12
C SER A 187 1.92 -7.25 -8.91
N MET A 188 1.98 -6.01 -9.38
CA MET A 188 0.93 -5.51 -10.26
C MET A 188 1.11 -6.06 -11.66
N ARG A 189 0.01 -6.52 -12.25
CA ARG A 189 -0.01 -6.95 -13.65
C ARG A 189 0.06 -5.75 -14.59
N GLU A 190 0.39 -6.04 -15.84
CA GLU A 190 0.34 -5.05 -16.91
C GLU A 190 -1.12 -4.70 -17.28
N CYS A 191 -1.36 -3.43 -17.64
CA CYS A 191 -2.66 -2.95 -18.11
C CYS A 191 -2.98 -3.49 -19.51
N ARG A 192 -4.26 -3.82 -19.74
CA ARG A 192 -4.78 -4.02 -21.11
C ARG A 192 -4.98 -2.67 -21.80
N VAL A 193 -5.10 -2.68 -23.14
CA VAL A 193 -5.16 -1.46 -23.97
C VAL A 193 -6.23 -0.46 -23.51
N ASP A 194 -7.41 -0.94 -23.12
CA ASP A 194 -8.54 -0.09 -22.70
C ASP A 194 -8.68 0.10 -21.19
N GLU A 195 -7.77 -0.50 -20.44
CA GLU A 195 -7.82 -0.50 -19.00
C GLU A 195 -7.32 0.81 -18.38
N SER A 196 -7.98 1.21 -17.30
CA SER A 196 -7.58 2.34 -16.49
C SER A 196 -6.41 1.95 -15.60
N CYS A 197 -5.30 2.67 -15.65
CA CYS A 197 -4.16 2.45 -14.77
C CYS A 197 -4.40 2.98 -13.35
N PHE A 198 -5.27 3.98 -13.21
CA PHE A 198 -5.59 4.61 -11.94
C PHE A 198 -7.07 5.01 -11.88
N ILE A 199 -7.69 4.80 -10.72
CA ILE A 199 -9.11 5.08 -10.47
C ILE A 199 -9.27 5.91 -9.20
N GLU A 200 -9.97 7.03 -9.30
CA GLU A 200 -10.35 7.88 -8.17
C GLU A 200 -11.87 7.86 -7.98
N THR A 201 -12.33 7.48 -6.79
CA THR A 201 -13.77 7.47 -6.46
C THR A 201 -14.11 8.73 -5.66
N PRO A 202 -15.04 9.57 -6.14
CA PRO A 202 -15.50 10.73 -5.38
C PRO A 202 -16.29 10.31 -4.13
N ASN A 203 -16.21 11.14 -3.10
CA ASN A 203 -17.11 11.04 -1.95
C ASN A 203 -18.52 11.56 -2.30
N SER A 204 -19.42 11.61 -1.31
CA SER A 204 -20.78 12.14 -1.44
C SER A 204 -20.83 13.59 -1.95
N ASP A 205 -19.79 14.38 -1.67
CA ASP A 205 -19.69 15.80 -2.05
C ASP A 205 -19.02 15.99 -3.42
N GLY A 206 -18.69 14.90 -4.12
CA GLY A 206 -17.99 14.95 -5.40
C GLY A 206 -16.48 15.19 -5.32
N LEU A 207 -15.91 15.22 -4.11
CA LEU A 207 -14.49 15.46 -3.87
C LEU A 207 -13.68 14.16 -3.94
N LEU A 208 -12.46 14.25 -4.49
CA LEU A 208 -11.52 13.13 -4.56
C LEU A 208 -10.55 13.18 -3.38
N TYR A 209 -10.35 12.06 -2.70
CA TYR A 209 -9.40 11.92 -1.58
C TYR A 209 -8.20 11.02 -1.90
N GLY A 210 -8.13 10.53 -3.13
CA GLY A 210 -7.11 9.60 -3.56
C GLY A 210 -7.64 8.66 -4.64
N GLY A 211 -6.80 7.71 -5.02
CA GLY A 211 -7.15 6.69 -5.98
C GLY A 211 -6.34 5.42 -5.82
N LYS A 212 -6.82 4.39 -6.52
CA LYS A 212 -6.21 3.07 -6.56
C LYS A 212 -5.53 2.84 -7.89
N VAL A 213 -4.44 2.10 -7.82
CA VAL A 213 -3.62 1.72 -8.96
C VAL A 213 -4.05 0.34 -9.35
N MET A 214 -4.50 0.20 -10.59
CA MET A 214 -5.12 -1.04 -11.05
C MET A 214 -4.12 -1.98 -11.71
N CYS A 215 -3.12 -1.40 -12.39
CA CYS A 215 -2.15 -2.11 -13.20
C CYS A 215 -0.98 -1.20 -13.56
N LEU A 216 0.14 -1.80 -13.99
CA LEU A 216 1.29 -1.10 -14.54
C LEU A 216 1.11 -0.88 -16.04
N CYS A 217 1.38 0.33 -16.51
CA CYS A 217 1.28 0.61 -17.94
C CYS A 217 2.30 -0.20 -18.76
N PRO A 218 1.94 -0.65 -19.98
CA PRO A 218 2.84 -1.32 -20.91
C PRO A 218 4.11 -0.52 -21.22
N LYS A 219 5.16 -1.19 -21.72
CA LYS A 219 6.41 -0.54 -22.14
C LYS A 219 6.10 0.60 -23.11
N LYS A 220 6.84 1.71 -23.01
CA LYS A 220 6.66 2.94 -23.81
C LYS A 220 5.36 3.71 -23.54
N THR A 221 4.60 3.31 -22.51
CA THR A 221 3.43 4.05 -22.03
C THR A 221 3.56 4.31 -20.53
N PHE A 222 2.86 5.31 -20.03
CA PHE A 222 2.89 5.69 -18.62
C PHE A 222 1.49 6.04 -18.10
N CYS A 223 1.32 5.93 -16.78
CA CYS A 223 0.12 6.43 -16.11
C CYS A 223 0.32 7.90 -15.75
N PRO A 224 -0.49 8.85 -16.26
CA PRO A 224 -0.22 10.28 -16.18
C PRO A 224 -0.61 10.88 -14.81
N ILE A 225 -0.28 10.22 -13.70
CA ILE A 225 -0.66 10.65 -12.35
C ILE A 225 -0.03 11.99 -11.98
N TYR A 226 1.27 12.19 -12.23
CA TYR A 226 1.94 13.47 -11.95
C TYR A 226 1.65 14.56 -13.00
N PHE A 227 1.01 14.20 -14.13
CA PHE A 227 0.60 15.11 -15.20
C PHE A 227 -0.92 15.04 -15.42
N ILE A 228 -1.68 15.05 -14.31
CA ILE A 228 -3.10 14.72 -14.28
C ILE A 228 -4.01 15.78 -14.94
N GLY A 229 -3.49 16.98 -15.20
CA GLY A 229 -4.23 18.10 -15.75
C GLY A 229 -5.03 17.75 -17.01
N LYS A 230 -6.35 17.86 -16.92
CA LYS A 230 -7.31 17.53 -17.98
C LYS A 230 -7.23 16.07 -18.48
N LYS A 231 -6.65 15.15 -17.70
CA LYS A 231 -6.52 13.72 -18.04
C LYS A 231 -7.54 12.82 -17.36
N ARG A 232 -8.20 13.28 -16.29
CA ARG A 232 -9.30 12.55 -15.65
C ARG A 232 -10.46 12.38 -16.62
N VAL A 233 -10.86 11.14 -16.84
CA VAL A 233 -12.05 10.80 -17.64
C VAL A 233 -13.15 10.34 -16.68
N PRO A 234 -14.32 10.99 -16.64
CA PRO A 234 -15.41 10.53 -15.81
C PRO A 234 -15.99 9.23 -16.35
N PHE A 235 -16.27 8.27 -15.47
CA PHE A 235 -17.08 7.11 -15.76
C PHE A 235 -18.51 7.36 -15.29
N ILE A 236 -19.45 7.24 -16.22
CA ILE A 236 -20.87 7.54 -16.00
C ILE A 236 -21.64 6.21 -15.97
N ASP A 237 -22.43 5.99 -14.92
CA ASP A 237 -23.30 4.81 -14.80
C ASP A 237 -24.56 4.91 -15.69
N SER A 238 -25.38 3.86 -15.68
CA SER A 238 -26.63 3.83 -16.45
C SER A 238 -27.65 4.89 -15.98
N GLN A 239 -27.49 5.45 -14.79
CA GLN A 239 -28.30 6.52 -14.22
C GLN A 239 -27.73 7.91 -14.49
N GLN A 240 -26.77 8.06 -15.41
CA GLN A 240 -26.12 9.34 -15.75
C GLN A 240 -25.37 9.99 -14.57
N ARG A 241 -24.90 9.19 -13.61
CA ARG A 241 -24.11 9.68 -12.47
C ARG A 241 -22.65 9.33 -12.64
N ILE A 242 -21.78 10.26 -12.26
CA ILE A 242 -20.34 9.99 -12.21
C ILE A 242 -20.06 9.10 -11.00
N THR A 243 -19.53 7.91 -11.24
CA THR A 243 -19.19 6.96 -10.15
C THR A 243 -17.72 6.99 -9.80
N HIS A 244 -16.85 7.28 -10.76
CA HIS A 244 -15.41 7.40 -10.57
C HIS A 244 -14.76 8.16 -11.73
N TYR A 245 -13.52 8.59 -11.52
CA TYR A 245 -12.66 9.16 -12.55
C TYR A 245 -11.52 8.19 -12.83
N VAL A 246 -11.15 8.08 -14.10
CA VAL A 246 -10.10 7.17 -14.54
C VAL A 246 -8.96 7.91 -15.22
N LEU A 247 -7.76 7.36 -15.09
CA LEU A 247 -6.63 7.66 -15.94
C LEU A 247 -6.29 6.44 -16.78
N LYS A 248 -6.11 6.64 -18.08
CA LYS A 248 -5.64 5.62 -19.01
C LYS A 248 -4.14 5.78 -19.26
N CYS A 249 -3.47 4.68 -19.58
CA CYS A 249 -2.10 4.72 -20.04
C CYS A 249 -1.98 5.63 -21.28
N LYS A 250 -0.93 6.45 -21.33
CA LYS A 250 -0.64 7.34 -22.45
C LYS A 250 0.67 6.96 -23.11
N GLN A 251 0.72 7.11 -24.43
CA GLN A 251 1.97 7.04 -25.17
C GLN A 251 2.82 8.28 -24.91
N ARG A 252 4.13 8.12 -25.06
CA ARG A 252 5.10 9.21 -25.01
C ARG A 252 4.93 10.13 -26.22
N SER A 253 4.75 11.42 -25.96
CA SER A 253 4.97 12.48 -26.95
C SER A 253 6.46 12.83 -26.86
N TYR A 254 7.26 12.45 -27.86
CA TYR A 254 8.64 12.90 -27.97
C TYR A 254 8.68 14.33 -28.53
#